data_AF-A0A7C5LA65-F1
#
_entry.id   AF-A0A7C5LA65-F1
#
_cell.length_a   1.000
_cell.length_b   1.000
_cell.length_c   1.000
_cell.angle_alpha   90.00
_cell.angle_beta   90.00
_cell.angle_gamma   90.00
#
_symmetry.space_group_name_H-M   'P 1'
#
loop_
_entity.id
_entity.type
_entity.pdbx_description
1 polymer ?
#
loop_
_entity_poly.entity_id
_entity_poly.type
_entity_poly.pdbx_seq_one_letter_code
_entity_poly.pdbx_strand_id
1 'polypeptide(L)'
;MTYRKSLELVLIAVNAALYAGVGYLTYLGVFAPVVGTVRFWPSVVIPAVFAVVYSPRVGAFGAGIGIFISDMLIHGDPVLSITVGVTSNMAGFYVLGVLAKTLGRAGRGPSLSIAMQAIPLAVTLLALWMNFFGDALTGSVFLGAAILSFGISVFYSLYRPVYAGLIAASSIGLLLGATMIGLGVWGYSQFFSLPAVASGGKNLPLFAAAIWFLWTYLTEIPFLMVLLPPLTAAVKKAVPVAAREQS
;
A
#
# COMPACT_ATOMS: atom_id res chain seq x y z
N MET A 1 -13.36 -12.70 -16.19
CA MET A 1 -13.16 -13.85 -15.28
C MET A 1 -14.15 -13.65 -14.16
N THR A 2 -15.20 -14.47 -14.17
CA THR A 2 -16.30 -14.41 -13.22
C THR A 2 -16.22 -15.69 -12.42
N TYR A 3 -15.34 -15.70 -11.40
CA TYR A 3 -15.15 -16.88 -10.55
C TYR A 3 -16.50 -17.42 -10.06
N ARG A 4 -16.59 -18.74 -9.87
CA ARG A 4 -17.66 -19.30 -9.04
C ARG A 4 -17.62 -18.56 -7.71
N LYS A 5 -18.78 -18.05 -7.25
CA LYS A 5 -18.89 -17.21 -6.05
C LYS A 5 -18.20 -17.83 -4.82
N SER A 6 -18.22 -19.17 -4.72
CA SER A 6 -17.53 -19.92 -3.67
C SER A 6 -16.00 -19.77 -3.72
N LEU A 7 -15.38 -19.85 -4.90
CA LEU A 7 -13.93 -19.68 -5.05
C LEU A 7 -13.50 -18.24 -4.77
N GLU A 8 -14.27 -17.25 -5.23
CA GLU A 8 -14.01 -15.84 -4.92
C GLU A 8 -14.01 -15.60 -3.41
N LEU A 9 -15.00 -16.15 -2.70
CA LEU A 9 -15.09 -16.06 -1.25
C LEU A 9 -13.90 -16.70 -0.54
N VAL A 10 -13.51 -17.91 -0.96
CA VAL A 10 -12.35 -18.62 -0.39
C VAL A 10 -11.06 -17.81 -0.61
N LEU A 11 -10.86 -17.26 -1.80
CA LEU A 11 -9.67 -16.45 -2.09
C LEU A 11 -9.65 -15.15 -1.28
N ILE A 12 -10.80 -14.51 -1.05
CA ILE A 12 -10.92 -13.33 -0.17
C ILE A 12 -10.53 -13.71 1.26
N ALA A 13 -11.05 -14.83 1.78
CA ALA A 13 -10.76 -15.30 3.13
C ALA A 13 -9.27 -15.65 3.31
N VAL A 14 -8.67 -16.35 2.35
CA VAL A 14 -7.23 -16.68 2.37
C VAL A 14 -6.38 -15.42 2.28
N ASN A 15 -6.73 -14.47 1.39
CA ASN A 15 -6.03 -13.18 1.30
C ASN A 15 -6.08 -12.43 2.63
N ALA A 16 -7.26 -12.31 3.24
CA ALA A 16 -7.43 -11.64 4.53
C ALA A 16 -6.62 -12.29 5.65
N ALA A 17 -6.67 -13.63 5.75
CA ALA A 17 -5.93 -14.37 6.77
C ALA A 17 -4.42 -14.23 6.60
N LEU A 18 -3.90 -14.35 5.36
CA LEU A 18 -2.49 -14.18 5.07
C LEU A 18 -2.03 -12.73 5.33
N TYR A 19 -2.82 -11.74 4.88
CA TYR A 19 -2.48 -10.34 5.05
C TYR A 19 -2.44 -9.95 6.53
N ALA A 20 -3.41 -10.39 7.31
CA ALA A 20 -3.45 -10.15 8.76
C ALA A 20 -2.34 -10.92 9.49
N GLY A 21 -2.21 -12.22 9.23
CA GLY A 21 -1.25 -13.07 9.92
C GLY A 21 0.20 -12.68 9.64
N VAL A 22 0.57 -12.51 8.37
CA VAL A 22 1.93 -12.07 8.00
C VAL A 22 2.16 -10.65 8.48
N GLY A 23 1.18 -9.75 8.33
CA GLY A 23 1.29 -8.38 8.83
C GLY A 23 1.56 -8.31 10.33
N TYR A 24 0.86 -9.12 11.13
CA TYR A 24 1.09 -9.20 12.56
C TYR A 24 2.51 -9.71 12.89
N LEU A 25 2.99 -10.73 12.15
CA LEU A 25 4.34 -11.27 12.34
C LEU A 25 5.46 -10.31 11.90
N THR A 26 5.18 -9.39 10.97
CA THR A 26 6.17 -8.45 10.40
C THR A 26 5.98 -6.99 10.83
N TYR A 27 5.09 -6.74 11.79
CA TYR A 27 4.76 -5.40 12.29
C TYR A 27 5.94 -4.68 12.97
N LEU A 28 6.89 -5.43 13.56
CA LEU A 28 8.11 -4.93 14.22
C LEU A 28 7.92 -3.82 15.28
N GLY A 29 6.68 -3.43 15.62
CA GLY A 29 6.39 -2.31 16.53
C GLY A 29 6.71 -0.93 15.95
N VAL A 30 6.95 -0.81 14.64
CA VAL A 30 7.42 0.45 14.03
C VAL A 30 6.23 1.25 13.51
N PHE A 31 6.09 2.48 14.00
CA PHE A 31 5.08 3.46 13.57
C PHE A 31 5.72 4.65 12.87
N ALA A 32 4.89 5.44 12.17
CA ALA A 32 5.29 6.67 11.53
C ALA A 32 6.06 7.56 12.51
N PRO A 33 7.32 7.92 12.21
CA PRO A 33 8.07 8.87 13.00
C PRO A 33 7.30 10.18 13.13
N VAL A 34 7.51 10.91 14.23
CA VAL A 34 6.88 12.20 14.55
C VAL A 34 5.39 12.12 14.93
N VAL A 35 4.58 11.34 14.20
CA VAL A 35 3.11 11.38 14.29
C VAL A 35 2.45 10.07 14.73
N GLY A 36 3.20 8.96 14.81
CA GLY A 36 2.70 7.67 15.28
C GLY A 36 1.57 7.09 14.41
N THR A 37 0.71 6.28 15.02
CA THR A 37 -0.52 5.70 14.44
C THR A 37 -0.33 4.73 13.28
N VAL A 38 0.19 5.18 12.14
CA VAL A 38 0.33 4.34 10.94
C VAL A 38 1.59 3.49 11.07
N ARG A 39 1.46 2.19 10.82
CA ARG A 39 2.52 1.20 11.02
C ARG A 39 3.36 0.94 9.77
N PHE A 40 4.55 0.39 9.97
CA PHE A 40 5.34 -0.21 8.89
C PHE A 40 4.67 -1.51 8.43
N TRP A 41 4.33 -1.63 7.14
CA TRP A 41 3.45 -2.71 6.68
C TRP A 41 3.87 -3.37 5.35
N PRO A 42 4.99 -4.11 5.31
CA PRO A 42 5.48 -4.74 4.07
C PRO A 42 4.56 -5.87 3.55
N SER A 43 3.61 -6.34 4.37
CA SER A 43 2.66 -7.41 4.01
C SER A 43 1.67 -7.00 2.91
N VAL A 44 1.61 -5.71 2.53
CA VAL A 44 0.80 -5.20 1.39
C VAL A 44 1.04 -5.92 0.07
N VAL A 45 2.18 -6.59 -0.07
CA VAL A 45 2.48 -7.45 -1.22
C VAL A 45 1.45 -8.57 -1.38
N ILE A 46 0.90 -9.10 -0.29
CA ILE A 46 -0.07 -10.20 -0.31
C ILE A 46 -1.34 -9.79 -1.04
N PRO A 47 -2.12 -8.78 -0.58
CA PRO A 47 -3.32 -8.37 -1.29
C PRO A 47 -3.04 -7.86 -2.71
N ALA A 48 -1.86 -7.28 -2.98
CA ALA A 48 -1.46 -6.92 -4.33
C ALA A 48 -1.30 -8.15 -5.24
N VAL A 49 -0.69 -9.25 -4.77
CA VAL A 49 -0.60 -10.51 -5.53
C VAL A 49 -2.01 -11.02 -5.85
N PHE A 50 -2.91 -11.03 -4.86
CA PHE A 50 -4.29 -11.48 -5.08
C PHE A 50 -5.07 -10.59 -6.05
N ALA A 51 -4.87 -9.26 -5.98
CA ALA A 51 -5.47 -8.28 -6.88
C ALA A 51 -5.07 -8.52 -8.35
N VAL A 52 -3.78 -8.82 -8.56
CA VAL A 52 -3.17 -8.97 -9.89
C VAL A 52 -3.43 -10.35 -10.49
N VAL A 53 -3.32 -11.41 -9.69
CA VAL A 53 -3.42 -12.79 -10.16
C VAL A 53 -4.87 -13.22 -10.33
N TYR A 54 -5.73 -12.93 -9.34
CA TYR A 54 -7.10 -13.40 -9.33
C TYR A 54 -8.07 -12.30 -9.81
N SER A 55 -8.40 -11.33 -8.94
CA SER A 55 -9.22 -10.19 -9.34
C SER A 55 -9.00 -8.98 -8.44
N PRO A 56 -9.27 -7.76 -8.95
CA PRO A 56 -9.25 -6.55 -8.14
C PRO A 56 -10.15 -6.64 -6.90
N ARG A 57 -11.30 -7.33 -7.01
CA ARG A 57 -12.23 -7.53 -5.90
C ARG A 57 -11.64 -8.43 -4.81
N VAL A 58 -11.03 -9.55 -5.19
CA VAL A 58 -10.40 -10.48 -4.25
C VAL A 58 -9.28 -9.79 -3.47
N GLY A 59 -8.44 -9.03 -4.17
CA GLY A 59 -7.39 -8.21 -3.54
C GLY A 59 -7.96 -7.18 -2.57
N ALA A 60 -8.94 -6.39 -3.02
CA ALA A 60 -9.53 -5.30 -2.25
C ALA A 60 -10.26 -5.79 -0.99
N PHE A 61 -11.21 -6.72 -1.12
CA PHE A 61 -11.97 -7.22 0.03
C PHE A 61 -11.07 -7.96 1.02
N GLY A 62 -10.13 -8.79 0.53
CA GLY A 62 -9.19 -9.45 1.42
C GLY A 62 -8.27 -8.47 2.14
N ALA A 63 -7.83 -7.40 1.47
CA ALA A 63 -7.06 -6.35 2.12
C ALA A 63 -7.86 -5.62 3.20
N GLY A 64 -9.12 -5.25 2.90
CA GLY A 64 -10.00 -4.57 3.84
C GLY A 64 -10.30 -5.42 5.09
N ILE A 65 -10.60 -6.70 4.92
CA ILE A 65 -10.85 -7.59 6.06
C ILE A 65 -9.56 -7.85 6.84
N GLY A 66 -8.44 -8.08 6.14
CA GLY A 66 -7.15 -8.36 6.79
C GLY A 66 -6.61 -7.17 7.57
N ILE A 67 -6.74 -5.95 7.03
CA ILE A 67 -6.33 -4.73 7.77
C ILE A 67 -7.24 -4.52 8.97
N PHE A 68 -8.55 -4.75 8.86
CA PHE A 68 -9.48 -4.63 9.99
C PHE A 68 -9.09 -5.57 11.14
N ILE A 69 -8.85 -6.85 10.85
CA ILE A 69 -8.39 -7.82 11.86
C ILE A 69 -7.10 -7.32 12.52
N SER A 70 -6.13 -6.87 11.72
CA SER A 70 -4.84 -6.39 12.24
C SER A 70 -4.99 -5.13 13.09
N ASP A 71 -5.84 -4.19 12.68
CA ASP A 71 -6.12 -2.96 13.41
C ASP A 71 -6.81 -3.24 14.74
N MET A 72 -7.73 -4.21 14.79
CA MET A 72 -8.35 -4.61 16.05
C MET A 72 -7.36 -5.24 17.02
N LEU A 73 -6.36 -6.00 16.52
CA LEU A 73 -5.34 -6.63 17.35
C LEU A 73 -4.26 -5.65 17.85
N ILE A 74 -3.96 -4.60 17.07
CA ILE A 74 -2.87 -3.65 17.38
C ILE A 74 -3.40 -2.36 18.01
N HIS A 75 -4.42 -1.75 17.42
CA HIS A 75 -4.97 -0.46 17.82
C HIS A 75 -6.20 -0.58 18.72
N GLY A 76 -7.04 -1.58 18.47
CA GLY A 76 -8.32 -1.76 19.16
C GLY A 76 -9.37 -0.69 18.82
N ASP A 77 -9.17 0.08 17.74
CA ASP A 77 -10.10 1.14 17.31
C ASP A 77 -10.83 0.74 16.01
N PRO A 78 -12.08 0.22 16.12
CA PRO A 78 -12.83 -0.22 14.95
C PRO A 78 -13.30 0.94 14.08
N VAL A 79 -13.54 2.12 14.65
CA VAL A 79 -14.06 3.28 13.89
C VAL A 79 -12.95 3.83 13.00
N LEU A 80 -11.75 4.01 13.54
CA LEU A 80 -10.58 4.41 12.77
C LEU A 80 -10.28 3.40 11.66
N SER A 81 -10.33 2.10 11.97
CA SER A 81 -10.08 1.06 10.97
C SER A 81 -11.11 1.08 9.85
N ILE A 82 -12.41 1.07 10.15
CA ILE A 82 -13.45 1.04 9.12
C ILE A 82 -13.41 2.31 8.26
N THR A 83 -13.24 3.48 8.87
CA THR A 83 -13.30 4.76 8.16
C THR A 83 -12.05 5.05 7.34
N VAL A 84 -10.87 4.61 7.80
CA VAL A 84 -9.58 4.94 7.17
C VAL A 84 -8.85 3.70 6.68
N GLY A 85 -8.58 2.72 7.55
CA GLY A 85 -7.80 1.52 7.22
C GLY A 85 -8.43 0.69 6.11
N VAL A 86 -9.66 0.22 6.33
CA VAL A 86 -10.42 -0.63 5.41
C VAL A 86 -10.68 0.10 4.09
N THR A 87 -11.17 1.34 4.14
CA THR A 87 -11.52 2.12 2.94
C THR A 87 -10.31 2.37 2.05
N SER A 88 -9.17 2.78 2.63
CA SER A 88 -7.93 3.03 1.88
C SER A 88 -7.34 1.77 1.27
N ASN A 89 -7.31 0.66 2.02
CA ASN A 89 -6.82 -0.62 1.52
C ASN A 89 -7.70 -1.15 0.38
N MET A 90 -9.03 -1.14 0.57
CA MET A 90 -9.96 -1.56 -0.48
C MET A 90 -9.79 -0.72 -1.76
N ALA A 91 -9.75 0.60 -1.64
CA ALA A 91 -9.58 1.50 -2.79
C ALA A 91 -8.23 1.30 -3.48
N GLY A 92 -7.13 1.29 -2.73
CA GLY A 92 -5.78 1.17 -3.26
C GLY A 92 -5.55 -0.13 -4.00
N PHE A 93 -5.89 -1.28 -3.40
CA PHE A 93 -5.70 -2.59 -4.04
C PHE A 93 -6.70 -2.85 -5.18
N TYR A 94 -7.90 -2.31 -5.11
CA TYR A 94 -8.84 -2.38 -6.24
C TYR A 94 -8.28 -1.65 -7.45
N VAL A 95 -7.83 -0.40 -7.27
CA VAL A 95 -7.25 0.41 -8.35
C VAL A 95 -5.98 -0.23 -8.90
N LEU A 96 -5.08 -0.72 -8.03
CA LEU A 96 -3.89 -1.47 -8.43
C LEU A 96 -4.27 -2.65 -9.32
N GLY A 97 -5.20 -3.50 -8.88
CA GLY A 97 -5.60 -4.69 -9.63
C GLY A 97 -6.22 -4.37 -11.00
N VAL A 98 -7.02 -3.31 -11.09
CA VAL A 98 -7.62 -2.85 -12.36
C VAL A 98 -6.52 -2.36 -13.30
N LEU A 99 -5.63 -1.49 -12.81
CA LEU A 99 -4.58 -0.88 -13.61
C LEU A 99 -3.50 -1.87 -14.03
N ALA A 100 -3.21 -2.88 -13.21
CA ALA A 100 -2.25 -3.93 -13.57
C ALA A 100 -2.68 -4.69 -14.84
N LYS A 101 -3.98 -4.79 -15.11
CA LYS A 101 -4.52 -5.44 -16.32
C LYS A 101 -4.48 -4.54 -17.56
N THR A 102 -4.66 -3.23 -17.38
CA THR A 102 -4.73 -2.27 -18.49
C THR A 102 -3.34 -1.73 -18.87
N LEU A 103 -2.53 -1.32 -17.91
CA LEU A 103 -1.20 -0.75 -18.12
C LEU A 103 -0.19 -1.79 -18.62
N GLY A 104 -0.35 -3.06 -18.24
CA GLY A 104 0.49 -4.15 -18.74
C GLY A 104 0.36 -4.38 -20.26
N ARG A 105 -0.70 -3.87 -20.90
CA ARG A 105 -0.95 -4.01 -22.34
C ARG A 105 -0.61 -2.76 -23.15
N ALA A 106 -0.59 -1.59 -22.51
CA ALA A 106 -0.63 -0.30 -23.19
C ALA A 106 0.75 0.29 -23.55
N GLY A 107 1.87 -0.34 -23.17
CA GLY A 107 3.22 0.21 -23.40
C GLY A 107 3.55 1.52 -22.66
N ARG A 108 2.57 2.14 -21.98
CA ARG A 108 2.69 3.38 -21.20
C ARG A 108 3.26 3.18 -19.78
N GLY A 109 3.63 1.95 -19.42
CA GLY A 109 4.11 1.60 -18.08
C GLY A 109 5.37 2.36 -17.63
N PRO A 110 6.44 2.43 -18.45
CA PRO A 110 7.71 3.05 -18.05
C PRO A 110 7.59 4.51 -17.62
N SER A 111 7.07 5.38 -18.49
CA SER A 111 6.94 6.82 -18.20
C SER A 111 6.04 7.07 -17.00
N LEU A 112 4.92 6.34 -16.88
CA LEU A 112 4.00 6.48 -15.76
C LEU A 112 4.63 6.01 -14.45
N SER A 113 5.38 4.91 -14.46
CA SER A 113 6.03 4.41 -13.24
C SER A 113 7.05 5.40 -12.68
N ILE A 114 7.82 6.09 -13.53
CA ILE A 114 8.76 7.14 -13.08
C ILE A 114 7.98 8.37 -12.60
N ALA A 115 6.99 8.83 -13.38
CA ALA A 115 6.22 10.02 -13.05
C ALA A 115 5.52 9.92 -11.69
N MET A 116 4.99 8.75 -11.33
CA MET A 116 4.33 8.56 -10.04
C MET A 116 5.30 8.64 -8.85
N GLN A 117 6.58 8.31 -9.02
CA GLN A 117 7.59 8.45 -7.95
C GLN A 117 8.02 9.90 -7.73
N ALA A 118 7.77 10.80 -8.69
CA ALA A 118 8.07 12.22 -8.51
C ALA A 118 7.20 12.86 -7.42
N ILE A 119 5.96 12.38 -7.22
CA ILE A 119 5.02 12.90 -6.22
C ILE A 119 5.56 12.74 -4.79
N PRO A 120 5.83 11.51 -4.27
CA PRO A 120 6.34 11.33 -2.91
C PRO A 120 7.73 11.97 -2.73
N LEU A 121 8.56 12.01 -3.77
CA LEU A 121 9.84 12.71 -3.73
C LEU A 121 9.66 14.22 -3.54
N ALA A 122 8.78 14.86 -4.33
CA ALA A 122 8.48 16.28 -4.21
C ALA A 122 7.86 16.62 -2.85
N VAL A 123 6.93 15.79 -2.35
CA VAL A 123 6.34 15.97 -1.01
C VAL A 123 7.41 15.82 0.09
N THR A 124 8.36 14.90 -0.07
CA THR A 124 9.48 14.75 0.87
C THR A 124 10.39 15.97 0.86
N LEU A 125 10.77 16.47 -0.31
CA LEU A 125 11.60 17.67 -0.45
C LEU A 125 10.90 18.91 0.15
N LEU A 126 9.59 19.05 -0.07
CA LEU A 126 8.79 20.11 0.53
C LEU A 126 8.74 19.98 2.06
N ALA A 127 8.54 18.77 2.59
CA ALA A 127 8.50 18.51 4.02
C ALA A 127 9.86 18.77 4.71
N LEU A 128 10.98 18.50 4.03
CA LEU A 128 12.32 18.88 4.48
C LEU A 128 12.49 20.40 4.52
N TRP A 129 12.11 21.08 3.44
CA TRP A 129 12.21 22.54 3.35
C TRP A 129 11.37 23.25 4.43
N MET A 130 10.20 22.71 4.74
CA MET A 130 9.32 23.20 5.81
C MET A 130 9.69 22.72 7.22
N ASN A 131 10.74 21.91 7.37
CA ASN A 131 11.18 21.32 8.63
C ASN A 131 10.09 20.50 9.36
N PHE A 132 9.21 19.80 8.63
CA PHE A 132 8.11 19.02 9.22
C PHE A 132 8.59 17.77 9.97
N PHE A 133 9.77 17.25 9.65
CA PHE A 133 10.33 16.08 10.32
C PHE A 133 10.91 16.38 11.70
N GLY A 134 11.17 17.65 12.03
CA GLY A 134 11.73 18.10 13.31
C GLY A 134 13.23 17.82 13.47
N ASP A 135 13.76 16.76 12.87
CA ASP A 135 15.17 16.42 12.91
C ASP A 135 15.74 15.96 11.54
N ALA A 136 17.04 16.19 11.35
CA ALA A 136 17.73 15.92 10.09
C ALA A 136 17.86 14.41 9.78
N LEU A 137 17.94 13.56 10.81
CA LEU A 137 18.08 12.11 10.63
C LEU A 137 16.79 11.54 10.05
N THR A 138 15.64 11.81 10.66
CA THR A 138 14.32 11.40 10.16
C THR A 138 14.11 11.92 8.74
N GLY A 139 14.37 13.19 8.49
CA GLY A 139 14.29 13.76 7.14
C GLY A 139 15.14 13.01 6.11
N SER A 140 16.39 12.67 6.46
CA SER A 140 17.30 11.93 5.58
C SER A 140 16.83 10.51 5.27
N VAL A 141 16.18 9.83 6.22
CA VAL A 141 15.62 8.49 6.03
C VAL A 141 14.48 8.52 5.02
N PHE A 142 13.56 9.49 5.14
CA PHE A 142 12.46 9.67 4.18
C PHE A 142 13.00 10.02 2.78
N LEU A 143 13.98 10.91 2.69
CA LEU A 143 14.63 11.25 1.43
C LEU A 143 15.31 10.03 0.79
N GLY A 144 16.06 9.26 1.58
CA GLY A 144 16.71 8.04 1.14
C GLY A 144 15.71 7.01 0.60
N ALA A 145 14.59 6.80 1.30
CA ALA A 145 13.53 5.91 0.85
C ALA A 145 12.84 6.40 -0.44
N ALA A 146 12.63 7.71 -0.58
CA ALA A 146 12.07 8.31 -1.79
C ALA A 146 13.00 8.15 -3.00
N ILE A 147 14.29 8.43 -2.82
CA ILE A 147 15.31 8.26 -3.87
C ILE A 147 15.45 6.79 -4.25
N LEU A 148 15.44 5.88 -3.27
CA LEU A 148 15.49 4.44 -3.51
C LEU A 148 14.30 3.98 -4.35
N SER A 149 13.08 4.36 -3.96
CA SER A 149 11.85 4.02 -4.68
C SER A 149 11.85 4.57 -6.11
N PHE A 150 12.32 5.82 -6.28
CA PHE A 150 12.51 6.43 -7.58
C PHE A 150 13.52 5.65 -8.44
N GLY A 151 14.68 5.28 -7.86
CA GLY A 151 15.73 4.51 -8.51
C GLY A 151 15.27 3.12 -8.97
N ILE A 152 14.51 2.41 -8.12
CA ILE A 152 13.92 1.11 -8.48
C ILE A 152 12.96 1.27 -9.67
N SER A 153 12.12 2.31 -9.65
CA SER A 153 11.19 2.60 -10.75
C SER A 153 11.90 2.89 -12.07
N VAL A 154 12.97 3.70 -12.04
CA VAL A 154 13.83 3.98 -13.21
C VAL A 154 14.49 2.69 -13.70
N PHE A 155 15.04 1.87 -12.80
CA PHE A 155 15.67 0.60 -13.15
C PHE A 155 14.71 -0.31 -13.91
N TYR A 156 13.50 -0.52 -13.41
CA TYR A 156 12.51 -1.34 -14.10
C TYR A 156 12.03 -0.72 -15.41
N SER A 157 11.89 0.61 -15.45
CA SER A 157 11.49 1.31 -16.67
C SER A 157 12.48 1.16 -17.82
N LEU A 158 13.79 1.18 -17.51
CA LEU A 158 14.86 1.13 -18.51
C LEU A 158 15.29 -0.30 -18.83
N TYR A 159 15.48 -1.16 -17.81
CA TYR A 159 16.07 -2.48 -17.99
C TYR A 159 15.05 -3.62 -18.08
N ARG A 160 13.85 -3.43 -17.52
CA ARG A 160 12.80 -4.47 -17.49
C ARG A 160 11.40 -3.89 -17.76
N PRO A 161 11.19 -3.21 -18.92
CA PRO A 161 9.97 -2.45 -19.20
C PRO A 161 8.69 -3.29 -19.17
N VAL A 162 8.80 -4.62 -19.33
CA VAL A 162 7.71 -5.58 -19.17
C VAL A 162 7.02 -5.47 -17.81
N TYR A 163 7.77 -5.15 -16.74
CA TYR A 163 7.20 -4.99 -15.39
C TYR A 163 6.82 -3.55 -15.05
N ALA A 164 7.19 -2.58 -15.89
CA ALA A 164 6.95 -1.16 -15.59
C ALA A 164 5.45 -0.83 -15.50
N GLY A 165 4.59 -1.49 -16.27
CA GLY A 165 3.13 -1.34 -16.15
C GLY A 165 2.58 -1.80 -14.80
N LEU A 166 3.14 -2.89 -14.24
CA LEU A 166 2.79 -3.39 -12.92
C LEU A 166 3.28 -2.46 -11.80
N ILE A 167 4.46 -1.88 -11.96
CA ILE A 167 5.02 -0.91 -11.02
C ILE A 167 4.23 0.40 -11.06
N ALA A 168 3.85 0.87 -12.23
CA ALA A 168 2.96 2.02 -12.37
C ALA A 168 1.61 1.77 -11.67
N ALA A 169 1.00 0.61 -11.89
CA ALA A 169 -0.25 0.23 -11.22
C ALA A 169 -0.10 0.19 -9.70
N SER A 170 1.01 -0.38 -9.21
CA SER A 170 1.33 -0.43 -7.78
C SER A 170 1.50 0.96 -7.19
N SER A 171 2.22 1.83 -7.90
CA SER A 171 2.45 3.21 -7.50
C SER A 171 1.15 4.01 -7.42
N ILE A 172 0.26 3.87 -8.40
CA ILE A 172 -1.02 4.60 -8.44
C ILE A 172 -1.97 4.11 -7.35
N GLY A 173 -2.12 2.78 -7.20
CA GLY A 173 -2.97 2.21 -6.15
C GLY A 173 -2.49 2.61 -4.76
N LEU A 174 -1.17 2.56 -4.52
CA LEU A 174 -0.60 2.95 -3.24
C LEU A 174 -0.66 4.47 -3.02
N LEU A 175 -0.45 5.31 -4.04
CA LEU A 175 -0.63 6.76 -3.92
C LEU A 175 -2.05 7.09 -3.43
N LEU A 176 -3.06 6.45 -4.03
CA LEU A 176 -4.45 6.62 -3.61
C LEU A 176 -4.66 6.19 -2.15
N GLY A 177 -4.23 4.96 -1.81
CA GLY A 177 -4.37 4.42 -0.46
C GLY A 177 -3.65 5.28 0.60
N ALA A 178 -2.39 5.63 0.36
CA ALA A 178 -1.60 6.48 1.25
C ALA A 178 -2.18 7.88 1.41
N THR A 179 -2.76 8.46 0.35
CA THR A 179 -3.42 9.77 0.43
C THR A 179 -4.67 9.68 1.29
N MET A 180 -5.47 8.62 1.11
CA MET A 180 -6.65 8.36 1.94
C MET A 180 -6.28 8.13 3.40
N ILE A 181 -5.18 7.42 3.67
CA ILE A 181 -4.66 7.24 5.04
C ILE A 181 -4.23 8.59 5.63
N GLY A 182 -3.39 9.35 4.93
CA GLY A 182 -2.89 10.63 5.43
C GLY A 182 -4.01 11.60 5.79
N LEU A 183 -4.95 11.82 4.86
CA LEU A 183 -6.09 12.70 5.09
C LEU A 183 -7.11 12.11 6.09
N GLY A 184 -7.31 10.80 6.05
CA GLY A 184 -8.27 10.09 6.89
C GLY A 184 -7.86 10.10 8.37
N VAL A 185 -6.61 9.76 8.68
CA VAL A 185 -6.10 9.79 10.07
C VAL A 185 -6.07 11.22 10.60
N TRP A 186 -5.67 12.19 9.77
CA TRP A 186 -5.74 13.60 10.14
C TRP A 186 -7.17 14.04 10.45
N GLY A 187 -8.11 13.74 9.55
CA GLY A 187 -9.53 14.07 9.72
C GLY A 187 -10.12 13.41 10.97
N TYR A 188 -9.81 12.13 11.20
CA TYR A 188 -10.21 11.40 12.40
C TYR A 188 -9.72 12.08 13.68
N SER A 189 -8.45 12.51 13.70
CA SER A 189 -7.84 13.17 14.86
C SER A 189 -8.49 14.52 15.23
N GLN A 190 -9.26 15.14 14.34
CA GLN A 190 -9.99 16.38 14.64
C GLN A 190 -11.25 16.13 15.48
N PHE A 191 -11.81 14.92 15.42
CA PHE A 191 -13.05 14.56 16.12
C PHE A 191 -12.80 13.58 17.27
N PHE A 192 -11.84 12.69 17.11
CA PHE A 192 -11.52 11.60 18.04
C PHE A 192 -10.04 11.62 18.44
N SER A 193 -9.72 11.02 19.57
CA SER A 193 -8.32 10.79 19.95
C SER A 193 -7.79 9.55 19.24
N LEU A 194 -6.55 9.60 18.77
CA LEU A 194 -5.89 8.44 18.18
C LEU A 194 -5.58 7.38 19.26
N PRO A 195 -5.39 6.11 18.87
CA PRO A 195 -5.05 5.04 19.82
C PRO A 195 -3.80 5.37 20.65
N ALA A 196 -3.89 5.22 21.97
CA ALA A 196 -2.79 5.52 22.89
C ALA A 196 -1.54 4.65 22.63
N VAL A 197 -1.76 3.39 22.23
CA VAL A 197 -0.70 2.45 21.80
C VAL A 197 0.11 3.00 20.62
N ALA A 198 -0.44 3.96 19.88
CA ALA A 198 0.16 4.53 18.69
C ALA A 198 0.29 6.06 18.77
N SER A 199 0.68 6.58 19.94
CA SER A 199 0.95 7.99 20.32
C SER A 199 -0.21 8.82 20.90
N GLY A 200 -1.47 8.42 20.71
CA GLY A 200 -2.60 9.07 21.40
C GLY A 200 -2.95 10.50 20.96
N GLY A 201 -2.44 10.98 19.82
CA GLY A 201 -2.62 12.37 19.38
C GLY A 201 -4.08 12.77 19.10
N LYS A 202 -4.41 14.05 19.32
CA LYS A 202 -5.70 14.68 18.97
C LYS A 202 -5.45 16.08 18.43
N ASN A 203 -6.32 16.56 17.53
CA ASN A 203 -6.23 17.86 16.87
C ASN A 203 -4.87 18.07 16.20
N LEU A 204 -4.40 17.04 15.50
CA LEU A 204 -3.08 17.09 14.89
C LEU A 204 -3.06 18.07 13.72
N PRO A 205 -1.93 18.77 13.51
CA PRO A 205 -1.79 19.75 12.44
C PRO A 205 -1.85 19.08 11.06
N LEU A 206 -2.23 19.83 10.03
CA LEU A 206 -2.42 19.30 8.67
C LEU A 206 -1.15 18.66 8.09
N PHE A 207 0.05 19.11 8.49
CA PHE A 207 1.29 18.49 8.02
C PHE A 207 1.43 17.03 8.47
N ALA A 208 0.75 16.60 9.54
CA ALA A 208 0.72 15.19 9.95
C ALA A 208 0.12 14.29 8.86
N ALA A 209 -0.85 14.80 8.09
CA ALA A 209 -1.39 14.10 6.92
C ALA A 209 -0.31 13.81 5.87
N ALA A 210 0.60 14.77 5.63
CA ALA A 210 1.72 14.59 4.71
C ALA A 210 2.73 13.56 5.23
N ILE A 211 3.02 13.56 6.53
CA ILE A 211 3.93 12.57 7.14
C ILE A 211 3.34 11.16 7.06
N TRP A 212 2.06 10.97 7.39
CA TRP A 212 1.41 9.65 7.25
C TRP A 212 1.32 9.20 5.80
N PHE A 213 1.03 10.10 4.87
CA PHE A 213 1.08 9.82 3.43
C PHE A 213 2.47 9.31 3.03
N LEU A 214 3.52 10.07 3.36
CA LEU A 214 4.90 9.72 3.03
C LEU A 214 5.32 8.40 3.67
N TRP A 215 5.00 8.22 4.96
CA TRP A 215 5.34 7.02 5.70
C TRP A 215 4.72 5.79 5.06
N THR A 216 3.39 5.81 4.84
CA THR A 216 2.66 4.71 4.21
C THR A 216 3.28 4.40 2.86
N TYR A 217 3.44 5.41 2.01
CA TYR A 217 3.92 5.21 0.65
C TYR A 217 5.34 4.67 0.59
N LEU A 218 6.28 5.35 1.25
CA LEU A 218 7.73 5.09 1.13
C LEU A 218 8.15 3.79 1.82
N THR A 219 7.40 3.37 2.82
CA THR A 219 7.68 2.10 3.51
C THR A 219 7.05 0.89 2.82
N GLU A 220 6.05 1.09 1.96
CA GLU A 220 5.34 0.00 1.29
C GLU A 220 5.76 -0.19 -0.17
N ILE A 221 6.00 0.90 -0.91
CA ILE A 221 6.27 0.84 -2.35
C ILE A 221 7.49 -0.02 -2.73
N PRO A 222 8.62 -0.01 -1.99
CA PRO A 222 9.78 -0.81 -2.39
C PRO A 222 9.46 -2.30 -2.40
N PHE A 223 8.66 -2.77 -1.45
CA PHE A 223 8.22 -4.17 -1.37
C PHE A 223 7.32 -4.54 -2.53
N LEU A 224 6.37 -3.66 -2.91
CA LEU A 224 5.55 -3.89 -4.10
C LEU A 224 6.41 -3.94 -5.37
N MET A 225 7.36 -3.03 -5.54
CA MET A 225 8.20 -3.02 -6.75
C MET A 225 9.13 -4.24 -6.86
N VAL A 226 9.67 -4.72 -5.74
CA VAL A 226 10.66 -5.79 -5.73
C VAL A 226 10.01 -7.17 -5.67
N LEU A 227 9.00 -7.35 -4.82
CA LEU A 227 8.42 -8.67 -4.54
C LEU A 227 7.20 -9.00 -5.42
N LEU A 228 6.40 -8.02 -5.82
CA LEU A 228 5.19 -8.29 -6.61
C LEU A 228 5.48 -8.93 -7.97
N PRO A 229 6.48 -8.49 -8.77
CA PRO A 229 6.77 -9.13 -10.05
C PRO A 229 7.14 -10.62 -9.95
N PRO A 230 8.12 -11.05 -9.13
CA PRO A 230 8.47 -12.47 -9.02
C PRO A 230 7.35 -13.31 -8.38
N LEU A 231 6.64 -12.79 -7.38
CA LEU A 231 5.56 -13.55 -6.74
C LEU A 231 4.37 -13.78 -7.68
N THR A 232 3.97 -12.75 -8.43
CA THR A 232 2.89 -12.91 -9.41
C THR A 232 3.28 -13.88 -10.53
N ALA A 233 4.55 -13.89 -10.96
CA ALA A 233 5.06 -14.88 -11.91
C ALA A 233 5.06 -16.31 -11.34
N ALA A 234 5.52 -16.48 -10.10
CA ALA A 234 5.56 -17.77 -9.42
C ALA A 234 4.15 -18.36 -9.21
N VAL A 235 3.20 -17.57 -8.70
CA VAL A 235 1.81 -18.02 -8.51
C VAL A 235 1.16 -18.35 -9.86
N LYS A 236 1.41 -17.54 -10.90
CA LYS A 236 0.92 -17.85 -12.24
C LYS A 236 1.55 -19.10 -12.86
N LYS A 237 2.74 -19.51 -12.42
CA LYS A 237 3.34 -20.78 -12.87
C LYS A 237 2.78 -21.98 -12.10
N ALA A 238 2.50 -21.80 -10.81
CA ALA A 238 2.04 -22.86 -9.92
C ALA A 238 0.54 -23.20 -10.09
N VAL A 239 -0.31 -22.23 -10.47
CA VAL A 239 -1.75 -22.44 -10.64
C VAL A 239 -2.07 -22.93 -12.06
N PRO A 240 -2.57 -24.18 -12.26
CA PRO A 240 -2.83 -24.77 -13.57
C PRO A 240 -3.84 -23.99 -14.41
N VAL A 241 -3.66 -24.00 -15.74
CA VAL A 241 -4.51 -23.29 -16.73
C VAL A 241 -5.98 -23.77 -16.68
N ALA A 242 -6.26 -25.02 -16.32
CA ALA A 242 -7.62 -25.53 -16.16
C ALA A 242 -8.44 -24.79 -15.09
N ALA A 243 -7.78 -24.23 -14.07
CA ALA A 243 -8.41 -23.37 -13.06
C ALA A 243 -8.62 -21.92 -13.53
N ARG A 244 -8.15 -21.55 -14.73
CA ARG A 244 -8.31 -20.21 -15.34
C ARG A 244 -9.38 -20.17 -16.43
N GLU A 245 -9.63 -21.29 -17.10
CA GLU A 245 -10.57 -21.38 -18.22
C GLU A 245 -11.94 -21.93 -17.82
N GLN A 246 -12.07 -22.56 -16.64
CA GLN A 246 -13.35 -23.03 -16.09
C GLN A 246 -13.97 -22.08 -15.04
N SER A 247 -13.50 -20.82 -14.95
CA SER A 247 -13.94 -19.81 -13.98
C SER A 247 -14.09 -18.39 -14.57
#